data_AF-A0A7L4Y8B7-F1
#
_entry.id   AF-A0A7L4Y8B7-F1
#
_cell.length_a   1.000
_cell.length_b   1.000
_cell.length_c   1.000
_cell.angle_alpha   90.00
_cell.angle_beta   90.00
_cell.angle_gamma   90.00
#
_symmetry.space_group_name_H-M   'P 1'
#
loop_
_entity.id
_entity.type
_entity.pdbx_description
1 polymer ?
#
loop_
_entity_poly.entity_id
_entity_poly.type
_entity_poly.pdbx_seq_one_letter_code
_entity_poly.pdbx_strand_id
1 'polypeptide(L)'
;MEQEPGVRLPHDYISPGNRLIPWATTDNGEYLFWLVRPGQDPDEWTIMINEEGGEEWERYAMTVTRFLPQVLAGEVRSEVLWSRFPEEVHSFRPALSLQD
;
A
#
# COMPACT_ATOMS: atom_id res chain seq x y z
N MET A 1 -2.72 7.76 27.33
CA MET A 1 -2.86 6.54 26.51
C MET A 1 -3.49 6.99 25.21
N GLU A 2 -2.66 7.52 24.33
CA GLU A 2 -3.07 7.88 22.98
C GLU A 2 -3.45 6.57 22.29
N GLN A 3 -4.70 6.46 21.87
CA GLN A 3 -5.09 5.37 20.99
C GLN A 3 -4.30 5.60 19.70
N GLU A 4 -3.40 4.68 19.36
CA GLU A 4 -2.86 4.67 18.00
C GLU A 4 -4.06 4.65 17.05
N PRO A 5 -4.16 5.57 16.09
CA PRO A 5 -5.25 5.55 15.13
C PRO A 5 -5.07 4.30 14.27
N GLY A 6 -5.62 3.18 14.74
CA GLY A 6 -5.59 1.93 14.03
C GLY A 6 -6.28 2.15 12.70
N VAL A 7 -5.53 1.96 11.61
CA VAL A 7 -6.02 2.06 10.24
C VAL A 7 -7.29 1.21 10.14
N ARG A 8 -8.42 1.87 9.84
CA ARG A 8 -9.72 1.20 9.72
C ARG A 8 -9.95 0.79 8.28
N LEU A 9 -10.38 -0.44 8.08
CA LEU A 9 -10.84 -0.90 6.78
C LEU A 9 -12.05 -0.07 6.32
N PRO A 10 -12.14 0.26 5.01
CA PRO A 10 -13.36 0.85 4.46
C PRO A 10 -14.55 -0.07 4.71
N HIS A 11 -15.74 0.51 4.86
CA HIS A 11 -16.95 -0.22 5.24
C HIS A 11 -17.20 -1.49 4.42
N ASP A 12 -16.93 -1.46 3.12
CA ASP A 12 -17.12 -2.60 2.20
C ASP A 12 -16.18 -3.79 2.48
N TYR A 13 -15.10 -3.58 3.26
CA TYR A 13 -14.11 -4.59 3.60
C TYR A 13 -14.14 -5.00 5.07
N ILE A 14 -15.09 -4.50 5.87
CA ILE A 14 -15.27 -4.89 7.27
C ILE A 14 -15.99 -6.24 7.31
N SER A 15 -15.24 -7.32 7.15
CA SER A 15 -15.70 -8.68 7.45
C SER A 15 -14.85 -9.28 8.57
N PRO A 16 -15.44 -10.09 9.49
CA PRO A 16 -14.69 -10.75 10.54
C PRO A 16 -13.49 -11.53 9.97
N GLY A 17 -12.29 -11.20 10.44
CA GLY A 17 -11.05 -11.86 10.03
C GLY A 17 -10.29 -11.18 8.89
N ASN A 18 -10.85 -10.16 8.24
CA ASN A 18 -10.08 -9.33 7.31
C ASN A 18 -9.00 -8.55 8.08
N ARG A 19 -7.80 -8.46 7.50
CA ARG A 19 -6.66 -7.74 8.08
C ARG A 19 -5.97 -6.89 7.03
N LEU A 20 -5.45 -5.75 7.47
CA LEU A 20 -4.47 -4.98 6.72
C LEU A 20 -3.09 -5.27 7.26
N ILE A 21 -2.16 -5.63 6.38
CA ILE A 21 -0.75 -5.77 6.72
C ILE A 21 0.02 -4.72 5.93
N PRO A 22 0.64 -3.72 6.59
CA PRO A 22 1.44 -2.72 5.88
C PRO A 22 2.69 -3.36 5.28
N TRP A 23 3.00 -3.00 4.04
CA TRP A 23 4.22 -3.48 3.35
C TRP A 23 5.05 -2.35 2.74
N ALA A 24 4.48 -1.15 2.58
CA ALA A 24 5.22 0.05 2.22
C ALA A 24 4.54 1.30 2.76
N THR A 25 5.33 2.37 2.84
CA THR A 25 4.86 3.75 3.02
C THR A 25 5.69 4.65 2.12
N THR A 26 5.15 5.81 1.80
CA THR A 26 5.86 6.88 1.09
C THR A 26 6.39 7.91 2.08
N ASP A 27 7.19 8.86 1.61
CA ASP A 27 7.57 10.05 2.39
C ASP A 27 6.46 11.10 2.49
N ASN A 28 5.36 10.93 1.75
CA ASN A 28 4.16 11.78 1.81
C ASN A 28 3.07 11.23 2.74
N GLY A 29 3.38 10.17 3.50
CA GLY A 29 2.49 9.64 4.55
C GLY A 29 1.45 8.62 4.06
N GLU A 30 1.41 8.29 2.77
CA GLU A 30 0.54 7.23 2.28
C GLU A 30 1.04 5.86 2.75
N TYR A 31 0.11 4.95 3.02
CA TYR A 31 0.41 3.57 3.39
C TYR A 31 -0.13 2.60 2.35
N LEU A 32 0.67 1.58 2.06
CA LEU A 32 0.29 0.48 1.18
C LEU A 32 0.20 -0.81 2.00
N PHE A 33 -0.92 -1.51 1.83
CA PHE A 33 -1.27 -2.70 2.60
C PHE A 33 -1.56 -3.88 1.69
N TRP A 34 -1.41 -5.08 2.25
CA TRP A 34 -2.12 -6.26 1.79
C TRP A 34 -3.44 -6.36 2.54
N LEU A 35 -4.54 -6.49 1.80
CA LEU A 35 -5.82 -6.94 2.35
C LEU A 35 -5.83 -8.46 2.39
N VAL A 36 -5.69 -8.99 3.60
CA VAL A 36 -5.73 -10.42 3.87
C VAL A 36 -7.15 -10.81 4.23
N ARG A 37 -7.71 -11.76 3.49
CA ARG A 37 -9.02 -12.38 3.80
C ARG A 37 -8.81 -13.81 4.30
N PRO A 38 -9.65 -14.29 5.24
CA PRO A 38 -9.56 -15.68 5.71
C PRO A 38 -9.65 -16.69 4.56
N GLY A 39 -8.68 -17.61 4.50
CA GLY A 39 -8.64 -18.67 3.50
C GLY A 39 -8.23 -18.24 2.08
N GLN A 40 -7.92 -16.96 1.86
CA GLN A 40 -7.41 -16.48 0.57
C GLN A 40 -5.92 -16.81 0.42
N ASP A 41 -5.55 -17.29 -0.77
CA ASP A 41 -4.16 -17.53 -1.15
C ASP A 41 -3.35 -16.21 -1.03
N PRO A 42 -2.16 -16.22 -0.37
CA PRO A 42 -1.26 -15.06 -0.33
C PRO A 42 -0.93 -14.44 -1.69
N ASP A 43 -0.87 -15.25 -2.75
CA ASP A 43 -0.59 -14.75 -4.11
C ASP A 43 -1.76 -13.98 -4.72
N GLU A 44 -2.93 -13.97 -4.06
CA GLU A 44 -4.14 -13.26 -4.48
C GLU A 44 -4.47 -12.05 -3.59
N TRP A 45 -3.64 -11.75 -2.59
CA TRP A 45 -3.90 -10.64 -1.68
C TRP A 45 -3.98 -9.30 -2.45
N THR A 46 -5.07 -8.58 -2.19
CA THR A 46 -5.34 -7.30 -2.84
C THR A 46 -4.45 -6.21 -2.22
N ILE A 47 -3.88 -5.34 -3.04
CA ILE A 47 -3.19 -4.15 -2.55
C ILE A 47 -4.23 -3.10 -2.22
N MET A 48 -4.09 -2.50 -1.04
CA MET A 48 -4.85 -1.32 -0.63
C MET A 48 -3.90 -0.15 -0.44
N ILE A 49 -4.28 1.05 -0.89
CA ILE A 49 -3.55 2.30 -0.65
C ILE A 49 -4.47 3.22 0.14
N ASN A 50 -3.94 3.87 1.17
CA ASN A 50 -4.65 4.87 1.96
C ASN A 50 -3.81 6.13 2.09
N GLU A 51 -4.48 7.27 2.00
CA GLU A 51 -3.90 8.58 2.31
C GLU A 51 -3.52 8.69 3.79
N GLU A 52 -2.68 9.67 4.12
CA GLU A 52 -2.28 9.92 5.51
C GLU A 52 -3.49 10.33 6.37
N GLY A 53 -3.95 9.42 7.23
CA GLY A 53 -4.96 9.71 8.25
C GLY A 53 -6.37 10.02 7.72
N GLY A 54 -6.62 9.79 6.43
CA GLY A 54 -7.89 10.11 5.79
C GLY A 54 -8.73 8.88 5.39
N GLU A 55 -9.84 9.16 4.70
CA GLU A 55 -10.88 8.19 4.35
C GLU A 55 -10.74 7.69 2.90
N GLU A 56 -9.79 8.21 2.13
CA GLU A 56 -9.58 7.78 0.76
C GLU A 56 -8.81 6.46 0.68
N TRP A 57 -9.34 5.56 -0.16
CA TRP A 57 -8.80 4.23 -0.36
C TRP A 57 -8.83 3.82 -1.82
N GLU A 58 -7.73 3.25 -2.28
CA GLU A 58 -7.66 2.57 -3.56
C GLU A 58 -7.38 1.09 -3.41
N ARG A 59 -7.81 0.33 -4.43
CA ARG A 59 -7.68 -1.12 -4.46
C ARG A 59 -7.09 -1.57 -5.79
N TYR A 60 -6.13 -2.48 -5.70
CA TYR A 60 -5.54 -3.13 -6.86
C TYR A 60 -5.53 -4.64 -6.65
N ALA A 61 -6.35 -5.35 -7.43
CA ALA A 61 -6.43 -6.81 -7.41
C ALA A 61 -5.27 -7.41 -8.23
N MET A 62 -4.04 -7.21 -7.74
CA MET A 62 -2.80 -7.71 -8.33
C MET A 62 -1.72 -7.83 -7.26
N THR A 63 -0.69 -8.62 -7.55
CA THR A 63 0.47 -8.78 -6.68
C THR A 63 1.32 -7.51 -6.61
N VAL A 64 2.10 -7.34 -5.54
CA VAL A 64 3.09 -6.26 -5.41
C VAL A 64 4.10 -6.28 -6.54
N THR A 65 4.54 -7.48 -6.94
CA THR A 65 5.46 -7.69 -8.06
C THR A 65 4.90 -7.27 -9.41
N ARG A 66 3.57 -7.20 -9.53
CA ARG A 66 2.87 -6.70 -10.72
C ARG A 66 2.53 -5.20 -10.60
N PHE A 67 2.23 -4.73 -9.39
CA PHE A 67 1.87 -3.33 -9.13
C PHE A 67 3.07 -2.39 -9.27
N LEU A 68 4.19 -2.67 -8.60
CA LEU A 68 5.38 -1.81 -8.61
C LEU A 68 5.88 -1.46 -10.03
N PRO A 69 6.10 -2.42 -10.95
CA PRO A 69 6.55 -2.05 -12.29
C PRO A 69 5.53 -1.22 -13.06
N GLN A 70 4.23 -1.53 -12.94
CA GLN A 70 3.18 -0.79 -13.65
C GLN A 70 3.01 0.63 -13.12
N VAL A 71 3.06 0.82 -11.80
CA VAL A 71 2.90 2.15 -11.19
C VAL A 71 4.14 3.01 -11.46
N LEU A 72 5.35 2.43 -11.44
CA LEU A 72 6.60 3.13 -11.79
C LEU A 72 6.71 3.43 -13.29
N ALA A 73 6.07 2.65 -14.15
CA ALA A 73 5.94 2.92 -15.58
C ALA A 73 4.81 3.92 -15.92
N GLY A 74 4.00 4.31 -14.94
CA GLY A 74 2.83 5.16 -15.15
C GLY A 74 1.66 4.48 -15.89
N GLU A 75 1.69 3.15 -16.00
CA GLU A 75 0.61 2.32 -16.54
C GLU A 75 -0.56 2.21 -15.55
N VAL A 76 -0.23 2.22 -14.25
CA VAL A 76 -1.18 2.40 -13.15
C VAL A 76 -0.97 3.79 -12.57
N ARG A 77 -2.04 4.58 -12.47
CA ARG A 77 -2.05 5.87 -11.78
C ARG A 77 -2.99 5.78 -10.59
N SER A 78 -2.51 6.27 -9.46
CA SER A 78 -3.26 6.39 -8.21
C SER A 78 -3.64 7.84 -8.02
N GLU A 79 -4.88 8.08 -7.61
CA GLU A 79 -5.40 9.36 -7.14
C GLU A 79 -5.02 9.60 -5.66
N VAL A 80 -4.74 8.53 -4.91
CA VAL A 80 -4.31 8.60 -3.50
C VAL A 80 -2.81 8.89 -3.37
N LEU A 81 -1.96 8.26 -4.19
CA LEU A 81 -0.53 8.57 -4.18
C LEU A 81 -0.31 10.00 -4.69
N TRP A 82 0.75 10.63 -4.19
CA TRP A 82 1.15 11.96 -4.65
C TRP A 82 1.05 12.13 -6.17
N SER A 83 0.38 13.19 -6.62
CA SER A 83 0.11 13.46 -8.04
C SER A 83 1.33 13.48 -8.99
N ARG A 84 2.56 13.59 -8.44
CA ARG A 84 3.81 13.52 -9.22
C ARG A 84 4.49 12.15 -9.18
N PHE A 85 3.91 11.18 -8.48
CA PHE A 85 4.35 9.80 -8.51
C PHE A 85 3.89 9.15 -9.83
N PRO A 86 4.75 8.39 -10.52
CA PRO A 86 6.17 8.17 -10.24
C PRO A 86 7.02 9.37 -10.76
N GLU A 87 8.14 9.73 -10.12
CA GLU A 87 9.00 10.82 -10.62
C GLU A 87 9.59 10.49 -12.00
N GLU A 88 10.09 11.47 -12.77
CA GLU A 88 10.74 11.14 -14.05
C GLU A 88 12.00 10.25 -13.89
N VAL A 89 12.69 10.37 -12.74
CA VAL A 89 13.93 9.65 -12.46
C VAL A 89 13.77 8.81 -11.20
N HIS A 90 13.85 7.48 -11.36
CA HIS A 90 13.86 6.54 -10.25
C HIS A 90 15.25 5.96 -10.03
N SER A 91 15.73 5.96 -8.79
CA SER A 91 16.97 5.29 -8.42
C SER A 91 16.71 4.33 -7.26
N PHE A 92 17.16 3.10 -7.39
CA PHE A 92 17.20 2.17 -6.27
C PHE A 92 18.52 2.36 -5.53
N ARG A 93 18.44 2.72 -4.25
CA ARG A 93 19.59 2.76 -3.34
C ARG A 93 19.43 1.60 -2.36
N PRO A 94 20.26 0.55 -2.44
CA PRO A 94 20.22 -0.47 -1.40
C PRO A 94 20.49 0.20 -0.07
N ALA A 95 19.75 -0.19 0.97
CA ALA A 95 20.11 0.20 2.32
C ALA A 95 21.55 -0.27 2.54
N LEU A 96 22.46 0.66 2.84
CA LEU A 96 23.82 0.27 3.23
C LEU A 96 23.65 -0.69 4.38
N SER A 97 24.18 -1.93 4.23
CA SER A 97 24.26 -2.86 5.35
C SER A 97 24.88 -2.10 6.51
N LEU A 98 24.15 -1.93 7.61
CA LEU A 98 24.74 -1.53 8.89
C LEU A 98 25.96 -2.44 9.07
N GLN A 99 27.15 -1.90 8.88
CA GLN A 99 28.37 -2.64 9.14
C GLN A 99 28.42 -2.84 10.66
N ASP A 100 28.56 -4.10 11.06
CA ASP A 100 28.62 -4.59 12.44
C ASP A 100 29.60 -3.81 13.33
#